data_AF-A0A2T9ZPE5-F1
#
_entry.id   AF-A0A2T9ZPE5-F1
#
_cell.length_a   1.000
_cell.length_b   1.000
_cell.length_c   1.000
_cell.angle_alpha   90.00
_cell.angle_beta   90.00
_cell.angle_gamma   90.00
#
_symmetry.space_group_name_H-M   'P 1'
#
loop_
_entity.id
_entity.type
_entity.pdbx_description
1 polymer ?
#
loop_
_entity_poly.entity_id
_entity_poly.type
_entity_poly.pdbx_seq_one_letter_code
_entity_poly.pdbx_strand_id
1 'polypeptide(L)'
;MHTPITTTLQLADIVSKANPAWEKSKHPATRSFQGIRIYINSELDALQRALQAIIDVLAIGGRLAVISFHSLEDRMVKRFMREQAKGDRFPPGVPVTQDSLRPRLHLVGKAVRPSEDETAANPRARSAVLRVAERLC
;
A
#
# COMPACT_ATOMS: atom_id res chain seq x y z
N MET A 1 -6.34 -32.10 -22.99
CA MET A 1 -5.81 -30.92 -23.70
C MET A 1 -6.24 -29.70 -22.91
N HIS A 2 -5.30 -28.85 -22.49
CA HIS A 2 -5.65 -27.58 -21.84
C HIS A 2 -5.88 -26.53 -22.92
N THR A 3 -7.04 -25.89 -22.92
CA THR A 3 -7.33 -24.76 -23.82
C THR A 3 -6.66 -23.50 -23.26
N PRO A 4 -5.82 -22.78 -24.03
CA PRO A 4 -5.16 -21.58 -23.56
C PRO A 4 -6.17 -20.45 -23.30
N ILE A 5 -5.94 -19.68 -22.23
CA ILE A 5 -6.71 -18.47 -21.91
C ILE A 5 -6.07 -17.30 -22.65
N THR A 6 -6.82 -16.67 -23.55
CA THR A 6 -6.27 -15.64 -24.47
C THR A 6 -6.93 -14.28 -24.32
N THR A 7 -8.09 -14.19 -23.68
CA THR A 7 -8.80 -12.92 -23.49
C THR A 7 -9.19 -12.68 -22.03
N THR A 8 -9.39 -11.41 -21.69
CA THR A 8 -9.84 -10.99 -20.36
C THR A 8 -11.23 -11.51 -20.04
N LEU A 9 -12.13 -11.54 -21.03
CA LEU A 9 -13.49 -12.06 -20.85
C LEU A 9 -13.49 -13.56 -20.52
N GLN A 10 -12.68 -14.35 -21.24
CA GLN A 10 -12.52 -15.78 -20.94
C GLN A 10 -12.06 -16.02 -19.50
N LEU A 11 -11.04 -15.27 -19.06
CA LEU A 11 -10.56 -15.38 -17.69
C LEU A 11 -11.62 -14.95 -16.66
N ALA A 12 -12.35 -13.87 -16.93
CA ALA A 12 -13.41 -13.39 -16.06
C ALA A 12 -14.52 -14.44 -15.89
N ASP A 13 -14.96 -15.08 -16.98
CA ASP A 13 -15.99 -16.11 -16.95
C ASP A 13 -15.55 -17.36 -16.20
N ILE A 14 -14.30 -17.79 -16.39
CA ILE A 14 -13.72 -18.92 -15.65
C ILE A 14 -13.71 -18.63 -14.15
N VAL A 15 -13.24 -17.45 -13.75
CA VAL A 15 -13.20 -17.05 -12.33
C VAL A 15 -14.60 -16.93 -11.75
N SER A 16 -15.55 -16.36 -12.49
CA SER A 16 -16.96 -16.27 -12.07
C SER A 16 -17.59 -17.64 -11.84
N LYS A 17 -17.33 -18.61 -12.72
CA LYS A 17 -17.82 -20.00 -12.58
C LYS A 17 -17.16 -20.75 -11.43
N ALA A 18 -15.88 -20.49 -11.18
CA ALA A 18 -15.11 -21.18 -10.14
C ALA A 18 -15.32 -20.60 -8.72
N ASN A 19 -15.80 -19.36 -8.60
CA ASN A 19 -16.04 -18.73 -7.31
C ASN A 19 -17.50 -18.93 -6.87
N PRO A 20 -17.80 -19.71 -5.82
CA PRO A 20 -19.17 -19.92 -5.34
C PRO A 20 -19.70 -18.76 -4.46
N ALA A 21 -18.85 -17.83 -4.04
CA ALA A 21 -19.20 -16.76 -3.09
C ALA A 21 -18.96 -15.37 -3.68
N TRP A 22 -20.05 -14.65 -3.97
CA TRP A 22 -19.98 -13.35 -4.65
C TRP A 22 -20.31 -12.20 -3.69
N GLU A 23 -19.50 -11.15 -3.72
CA GLU A 23 -19.84 -9.88 -3.09
C GLU A 23 -20.81 -9.12 -4.02
N LYS A 24 -22.03 -8.80 -3.55
CA LYS A 24 -23.07 -8.14 -4.38
C LYS A 24 -22.62 -6.85 -5.08
N SER A 25 -21.57 -6.19 -4.56
CA SER A 25 -21.08 -4.90 -5.06
C SER A 25 -19.84 -5.00 -5.96
N LYS A 26 -19.28 -6.18 -6.18
CA LYS A 26 -18.03 -6.35 -6.96
C LYS A 26 -18.10 -7.57 -7.86
N HIS A 27 -17.66 -7.40 -9.11
CA HIS A 27 -17.46 -8.52 -10.02
C HIS A 27 -16.48 -9.54 -9.39
N PRO A 28 -16.80 -10.85 -9.39
CA PRO A 28 -15.98 -11.88 -8.73
C PRO A 28 -14.54 -11.92 -9.27
N ALA A 29 -14.34 -11.63 -10.55
CA ALA A 29 -13.02 -11.58 -11.16
C ALA A 29 -12.13 -10.42 -10.70
N THR A 30 -12.69 -9.34 -10.12
CA THR A 30 -11.92 -8.10 -9.82
C THR A 30 -10.69 -8.36 -8.94
N ARG A 31 -10.81 -9.21 -7.91
CA ARG A 31 -9.67 -9.55 -7.04
C ARG A 31 -8.62 -10.39 -7.75
N SER A 32 -9.04 -11.31 -8.62
CA SER A 32 -8.13 -12.14 -9.40
C SER A 32 -7.35 -11.31 -10.41
N PHE A 33 -8.02 -10.40 -11.12
CA PHE A 33 -7.35 -9.46 -12.02
C PHE A 33 -6.38 -8.54 -11.28
N GLN A 34 -6.76 -8.06 -10.10
CA GLN A 34 -5.86 -7.30 -9.24
C GLN A 34 -4.61 -8.11 -8.85
N GLY A 35 -4.79 -9.35 -8.41
CA GLY A 35 -3.67 -10.22 -8.03
C GLY A 35 -2.71 -10.49 -9.19
N ILE A 36 -3.25 -10.80 -10.37
CA ILE A 36 -2.46 -11.02 -11.60
C ILE A 36 -1.69 -9.75 -11.97
N ARG A 37 -2.33 -8.58 -11.92
CA ARG A 37 -1.68 -7.30 -12.24
C ARG A 37 -0.53 -7.00 -11.28
N ILE A 38 -0.77 -7.16 -9.97
CA ILE A 38 0.26 -6.99 -8.93
C ILE A 38 1.45 -7.91 -9.18
N TYR A 39 1.18 -9.18 -9.52
CA TYR A 39 2.21 -10.18 -9.76
C TYR A 39 3.03 -9.86 -11.01
N ILE A 40 2.37 -9.62 -12.16
CA ILE A 40 3.03 -9.37 -13.44
C ILE A 40 3.92 -8.11 -13.38
N ASN A 41 3.43 -7.04 -12.75
CA ASN A 41 4.18 -5.78 -12.66
C ASN A 41 5.11 -5.72 -11.44
N SER A 42 5.14 -6.78 -10.61
CA SER A 42 5.88 -6.79 -9.34
C SER A 42 5.62 -5.53 -8.48
N GLU A 43 4.35 -5.08 -8.43
CA GLU A 43 3.95 -3.77 -7.86
C GLU A 43 4.41 -3.62 -6.40
N LEU A 44 4.24 -4.68 -5.60
CA LEU A 44 4.59 -4.67 -4.17
C LEU A 44 6.10 -4.65 -3.95
N ASP A 45 6.87 -5.38 -4.75
CA ASP A 45 8.34 -5.40 -4.61
C ASP A 45 8.94 -4.07 -5.04
N ALA A 46 8.38 -3.46 -6.10
CA ALA A 46 8.77 -2.12 -6.54
C ALA A 46 8.48 -1.07 -5.45
N LEU A 47 7.29 -1.12 -4.84
CA LEU A 47 6.94 -0.25 -3.72
C LEU A 47 7.90 -0.45 -2.54
N GLN A 48 8.20 -1.69 -2.17
CA GLN A 48 9.10 -1.99 -1.07
C GLN A 48 10.50 -1.40 -1.30
N ARG A 49 11.07 -1.60 -2.50
CA ARG A 49 12.39 -1.04 -2.86
C ARG A 49 12.38 0.47 -2.84
N ALA A 50 11.33 1.10 -3.39
CA ALA A 50 11.19 2.55 -3.40
C ALA A 50 11.11 3.12 -1.98
N LEU A 51 10.31 2.50 -1.10
CA LEU A 51 10.23 2.92 0.30
C LEU A 51 11.57 2.77 1.03
N GLN A 52 12.31 1.69 0.80
CA GLN A 52 13.64 1.54 1.41
C GLN A 52 14.62 2.61 0.94
N ALA A 53 14.66 2.90 -0.36
CA ALA A 53 15.56 3.90 -0.93
C ALA A 53 15.19 5.35 -0.54
N ILE A 54 13.90 5.64 -0.31
CA ILE A 54 13.46 7.04 -0.16
C ILE A 54 14.03 7.72 1.08
N ILE A 55 14.31 6.98 2.16
CA ILE A 55 14.86 7.55 3.40
C ILE A 55 16.23 8.16 3.16
N ASP A 56 17.03 7.53 2.31
CA ASP A 56 18.43 7.89 2.09
C ASP A 56 18.56 9.09 1.12
N VAL A 57 17.52 9.38 0.34
CA VAL A 57 17.49 10.50 -0.61
C VAL A 57 16.67 11.70 -0.12
N LEU A 58 15.80 11.50 0.87
CA LEU A 58 14.95 12.57 1.40
C LEU A 58 15.79 13.49 2.29
N ALA A 59 15.87 14.77 1.93
CA ALA A 59 16.52 15.78 2.75
C ALA A 59 15.82 15.94 4.11
N ILE A 60 16.54 16.39 5.15
CA ILE A 60 15.97 16.73 6.46
C ILE A 60 14.85 17.77 6.29
N GLY A 61 13.70 17.55 6.94
CA GLY A 61 12.47 18.34 6.76
C GLY A 61 11.69 18.02 5.47
N GLY A 62 12.23 17.17 4.59
CA GLY A 62 11.57 16.72 3.37
C GLY A 62 10.35 15.84 3.66
N ARG A 63 9.34 15.89 2.78
CA ARG A 63 8.08 15.15 2.94
C ARG A 63 7.97 13.96 1.99
N LEU A 64 7.60 12.81 2.56
CA LEU A 64 7.16 11.63 1.84
C LEU A 64 5.62 11.59 1.86
N ALA A 65 4.99 11.79 0.71
CA ALA A 65 3.55 11.64 0.52
C ALA A 65 3.27 10.43 -0.38
N VAL A 66 2.53 9.45 0.11
CA VAL A 66 2.21 8.22 -0.63
C VAL A 66 0.70 8.02 -0.69
N ILE A 67 0.16 7.84 -1.89
CA ILE A 67 -1.24 7.50 -2.15
C ILE A 67 -1.31 6.02 -2.54
N SER A 68 -2.04 5.23 -1.77
CA SER A 68 -2.27 3.80 -2.05
C SER A 68 -3.71 3.56 -2.48
N PHE A 69 -3.94 2.66 -3.44
CA PHE A 69 -5.27 2.38 -3.97
C PHE A 69 -5.84 1.05 -3.51
N HIS A 70 -5.02 0.22 -2.83
CA HIS A 70 -5.50 -0.99 -2.20
C HIS A 70 -4.82 -1.30 -0.86
N SER A 71 -5.46 -2.20 -0.11
CA SER A 71 -5.11 -2.50 1.28
C SER A 71 -3.69 -3.07 1.45
N LEU A 72 -3.18 -3.82 0.48
CA LEU A 72 -1.80 -4.36 0.53
C LEU A 72 -0.74 -3.25 0.48
N GLU A 73 -0.87 -2.30 -0.46
CA GLU A 73 0.00 -1.12 -0.54
C GLU A 73 -0.09 -0.29 0.74
N ASP A 74 -1.31 0.08 1.15
CA ASP A 74 -1.52 0.93 2.34
C ASP A 74 -0.91 0.29 3.58
N ARG A 75 -1.03 -1.04 3.72
CA ARG A 75 -0.43 -1.79 4.82
C ARG A 75 1.09 -1.71 4.79
N MET A 76 1.72 -1.85 3.63
CA MET A 76 3.16 -1.76 3.46
C MET A 76 3.66 -0.36 3.84
N VAL A 77 3.04 0.69 3.28
CA VAL A 77 3.37 2.09 3.56
C VAL A 77 3.18 2.41 5.05
N LYS A 78 2.03 2.02 5.63
CA LYS A 78 1.74 2.22 7.05
C LYS A 78 2.78 1.57 7.94
N ARG A 79 3.14 0.31 7.65
CA ARG A 79 4.11 -0.44 8.43
C ARG A 79 5.47 0.21 8.35
N PHE A 80 5.92 0.51 7.14
CA PHE A 80 7.19 1.18 6.87
C PHE A 80 7.29 2.52 7.63
N MET A 81 6.35 3.43 7.42
CA MET A 81 6.37 4.75 8.08
C MET A 81 6.34 4.60 9.61
N ARG A 82 5.58 3.65 10.16
CA ARG A 82 5.53 3.39 11.60
C ARG A 82 6.83 2.82 12.14
N GLU A 83 7.51 1.96 11.39
CA GLU A 83 8.82 1.41 11.80
C GLU A 83 9.87 2.52 11.84
N GLN A 84 9.91 3.37 10.81
CA GLN A 84 10.84 4.50 10.75
C GLN A 84 10.57 5.59 11.80
N ALA A 85 9.30 5.77 12.17
CA ALA A 85 8.91 6.71 13.22
C ALA A 85 9.12 6.16 14.65
N LYS A 86 9.19 4.84 14.82
CA LYS A 86 9.57 4.23 16.09
C LYS A 86 11.08 4.29 16.32
N GLY A 87 11.86 4.21 15.25
CA GLY A 87 13.32 4.19 15.32
C GLY A 87 13.88 2.80 15.63
N ASP A 88 15.12 2.76 16.11
CA ASP A 88 15.92 1.56 16.34
C ASP A 88 15.24 0.59 17.32
N ARG A 89 15.33 -0.70 16.97
CA ARG A 89 14.75 -1.79 17.76
C ARG A 89 15.80 -2.33 18.74
N PHE A 90 15.48 -2.26 20.02
CA PHE A 90 16.31 -2.83 21.08
C PHE A 90 15.72 -4.14 21.62
N PRO A 91 16.57 -5.06 22.13
CA PRO A 91 16.10 -6.27 22.79
C PRO A 91 15.22 -5.95 24.02
N PRO A 92 14.22 -6.80 24.33
CA PRO A 92 13.42 -6.64 25.53
C PRO A 92 14.31 -6.73 26.78
N GLY A 93 14.11 -5.82 27.73
CA GLY A 93 14.87 -5.76 29.00
C GLY A 93 16.07 -4.81 29.00
N VAL A 94 16.39 -4.17 27.88
CA VAL A 94 17.42 -3.11 27.84
C VAL A 94 16.80 -1.77 28.23
N PRO A 95 17.37 -1.02 29.19
CA PRO A 95 16.96 0.36 29.43
C PRO A 95 17.41 1.23 28.26
N VAL A 96 16.45 1.71 27.48
CA VAL A 96 16.67 2.54 26.29
C VAL A 96 16.13 3.93 26.56
N THR A 97 16.96 4.95 26.37
CA THR A 97 16.51 6.36 26.43
C THR A 97 15.79 6.75 25.14
N GLN A 98 14.86 7.70 25.18
CA GLN A 98 14.18 8.18 23.97
C GLN A 98 15.15 8.65 22.89
N ASP A 99 16.28 9.27 23.28
CA ASP A 99 17.33 9.72 22.36
C ASP A 99 18.02 8.56 21.62
N SER A 100 18.04 7.38 22.23
CA SER A 100 18.65 6.18 21.62
C SER A 100 17.80 5.59 20.49
N LEU A 101 16.51 5.94 20.40
CA LEU A 101 15.62 5.40 19.37
C LEU A 101 15.91 5.97 17.98
N ARG A 102 16.47 7.17 17.84
CA ARG A 102 16.86 7.76 16.53
C ARG A 102 15.79 7.58 15.41
N PRO A 103 14.55 8.08 15.61
CA PRO A 103 13.51 7.98 14.60
C PRO A 103 13.92 8.73 13.34
N ARG A 104 13.78 8.08 12.17
CA ARG A 104 14.17 8.68 10.88
C ARG A 104 13.06 9.51 10.25
N LEU A 105 11.80 9.18 10.58
CA LEU A 105 10.60 9.84 10.07
C LEU A 105 9.70 10.32 11.22
N HIS A 106 8.98 11.41 10.99
CA HIS A 106 7.85 11.86 11.80
C HIS A 106 6.55 11.64 11.01
N LEU A 107 5.51 11.07 11.64
CA LEU A 107 4.22 10.87 10.97
C LEU A 107 3.43 12.18 10.97
N VAL A 108 3.03 12.64 9.79
CA VAL A 108 2.26 13.87 9.64
C VAL A 108 0.77 13.52 9.58
N GLY A 109 0.09 13.67 10.72
CA GLY A 109 -1.35 13.48 10.83
C GLY A 109 -1.81 12.03 10.70
N LYS A 110 -3.11 11.86 10.41
CA LYS A 110 -3.74 10.55 10.18
C LYS A 110 -3.83 10.28 8.68
N ALA A 111 -4.12 9.03 8.32
CA ALA A 111 -4.40 8.67 6.93
C ALA A 111 -5.58 9.50 6.40
N VAL A 112 -5.42 10.10 5.23
CA VAL A 112 -6.44 10.92 4.58
C VAL A 112 -7.15 10.08 3.52
N ARG A 113 -8.48 10.18 3.49
CA ARG A 113 -9.35 9.51 2.52
C ARG A 113 -10.07 10.55 1.68
N PRO A 114 -10.47 10.21 0.44
CA PRO A 114 -11.23 11.12 -0.40
C PRO A 114 -12.57 11.48 0.26
N SER A 115 -13.07 12.68 -0.04
CA SER A 115 -14.43 13.08 0.34
C SER A 115 -15.48 12.40 -0.54
N GLU A 116 -16.74 12.45 -0.13
CA GLU A 116 -17.85 11.91 -0.94
C GLU A 116 -17.92 12.62 -2.31
N ASP A 117 -17.80 13.95 -2.34
CA ASP A 117 -17.75 14.75 -3.56
C ASP A 117 -16.62 14.33 -4.50
N GLU A 118 -15.42 14.08 -3.95
CA GLU A 118 -14.28 13.62 -4.74
C GLU A 118 -14.55 12.22 -5.33
N THR A 119 -15.13 11.31 -4.56
CA THR A 119 -15.47 9.98 -5.07
C THR A 119 -16.60 9.98 -6.09
N ALA A 120 -17.51 10.96 -6.02
CA ALA A 120 -18.57 11.16 -6.99
C ALA A 120 -18.00 11.71 -8.32
N ALA A 121 -17.11 12.70 -8.25
CA ALA A 121 -16.43 13.26 -9.42
C ALA A 121 -15.38 12.30 -10.02
N ASN A 122 -14.72 11.49 -9.19
CA ASN A 122 -13.69 10.55 -9.59
C ASN A 122 -13.88 9.18 -8.88
N PRO A 123 -14.63 8.25 -9.51
CA PRO A 123 -14.83 6.92 -8.94
C PRO A 123 -13.54 6.13 -8.66
N ARG A 124 -12.43 6.43 -9.35
CA ARG A 124 -11.13 5.79 -9.10
C ARG A 124 -10.50 6.22 -7.78
N ALA A 125 -10.88 7.39 -7.26
CA ALA A 125 -10.39 7.88 -5.97
C ALA A 125 -10.97 7.09 -4.79
N ARG A 126 -12.10 6.39 -4.94
CA ARG A 126 -12.84 5.72 -3.84
C ARG A 126 -11.98 4.89 -2.88
N SER A 127 -10.92 4.26 -3.37
CA SER A 127 -10.05 3.40 -2.55
C SER A 127 -8.70 4.04 -2.20
N ALA A 128 -8.51 5.32 -2.54
CA ALA A 128 -7.29 6.06 -2.28
C ALA A 128 -7.11 6.31 -0.77
N VAL A 129 -5.89 6.13 -0.30
CA VAL A 129 -5.47 6.47 1.07
C VAL A 129 -4.14 7.21 0.97
N LEU A 130 -4.12 8.46 1.42
CA LEU A 130 -2.90 9.27 1.51
C LEU A 130 -2.28 9.12 2.89
N ARG A 131 -0.96 8.89 2.92
CA ARG A 131 -0.13 8.95 4.13
C ARG A 131 1.04 9.90 3.91
N VAL A 132 1.35 10.68 4.94
CA VAL A 132 2.43 11.66 4.90
C VAL A 132 3.38 11.44 6.07
N ALA A 133 4.68 11.51 5.80
CA ALA A 133 5.74 11.52 6.79
C ALA A 133 6.80 12.58 6.44
N GLU A 134 7.52 13.06 7.45
CA GLU A 134 8.57 14.06 7.34
C GLU A 134 9.92 13.49 7.80
N ARG A 135 11.01 13.85 7.11
CA ARG A 135 12.36 13.40 7.45
C ARG A 135 12.94 14.15 8.64
N LEU A 136 13.49 13.44 9.61
CA LEU A 136 14.10 14.04 10.80
C LEU A 136 15.63 14.15 10.76
N CYS A 137 16.34 13.13 10.25
CA CYS A 137 17.80 13.01 10.45
C CYS A 137 18.54 12.15 9.42
#